data_AF-A0A8J6BIU1-F1
#
_entry.id   AF-A0A8J6BIU1-F1
#
_cell.length_a   1.000
_cell.length_b   1.000
_cell.length_c   1.000
_cell.angle_alpha   90.00
_cell.angle_beta   90.00
_cell.angle_gamma   90.00
#
_symmetry.space_group_name_H-M   'P 1'
#
loop_
_entity.id
_entity.type
_entity.pdbx_description
1 polymer ?
#
loop_
_entity_poly.entity_id
_entity_poly.type
_entity_poly.pdbx_seq_one_letter_code
_entity_poly.pdbx_strand_id
1 'polypeptide(L)'
;MSAHLPPSHGPHNAVAAGDGKKAHLGDPKKLSCCGDDHHHRHHLPKKPGGGGPSAVKLALASFLGVVIFFAVDVSLTGTGVHRRLQHQYQHYLGCGGGGGAKNGALSWLSVPDPSNFTEELLARWLTPGGSPCRDSRTANISIPVLDDAAAAGAVTALGTAEIYEFTFWALDDAGQRRCLGGDFFEIDISGDAWKSRPPVVDHGDGSYSFRLQVAPRFAEGDFQLTIILLFRSFEGLKFSSVRFKYRAELRRIPLLFRPSNASLSLPALETCRAADFTRDVWSGRWTRLAKNDSCEEVDDAGRYRCLEPEHPCEAPWCDGPLGALESNGWVYSAHCSFKLFTADAAWRCLHGKWLFFWGDSNHIDTIRNLLTFVLGVTDTSAVTRRFDAVFTNPSGGQGTVRITSIFNGHWNMSMNYLGLHSLRNEGFRQLVRSYFLADDRSPDIVILNSGLHDGCYWTSVRAYVQAAEYAAQFWARVMAEARARGHVAPRVFYRTTIATGGYARDLAFNPNKMEAFNGVLVEKLRRHGLLTGGLIDNFDMTFPWHYDNRCNDGVHYGRAPAKFVWRDGKIGHQYFVDLMLGHVLLNAICNG
;
A
#
# COMPACT_ATOMS: atom_id res chain seq x y z
N MET A 1 -58.20 21.90 -12.39
CA MET A 1 -59.44 21.23 -12.84
C MET A 1 -59.04 19.89 -13.46
N SER A 2 -59.61 18.80 -12.93
CA SER A 2 -59.61 17.37 -13.35
C SER A 2 -58.26 16.72 -13.70
N ALA A 3 -57.61 15.87 -12.89
CA ALA A 3 -58.01 14.59 -12.29
C ALA A 3 -58.37 13.48 -13.30
N HIS A 4 -57.49 12.49 -13.47
CA HIS A 4 -57.85 11.07 -13.62
C HIS A 4 -56.67 10.14 -13.27
N LEU A 5 -56.97 9.20 -12.37
CA LEU A 5 -56.17 8.06 -11.89
C LEU A 5 -56.53 6.78 -12.71
N PRO A 6 -55.84 5.63 -12.51
CA PRO A 6 -55.48 4.63 -13.53
C PRO A 6 -56.37 3.36 -13.50
N PRO A 7 -56.06 2.30 -14.25
CA PRO A 7 -56.59 0.97 -13.97
C PRO A 7 -55.53 0.00 -13.40
N SER A 8 -55.97 -0.75 -12.41
CA SER A 8 -55.37 -1.95 -11.85
C SER A 8 -56.10 -3.20 -12.35
N HIS A 9 -55.40 -4.28 -12.68
CA HIS A 9 -55.87 -5.66 -12.54
C HIS A 9 -54.66 -6.62 -12.48
N GLY A 10 -54.50 -7.36 -11.37
CA GLY A 10 -53.86 -8.69 -11.36
C GLY A 10 -54.94 -9.77 -11.41
N PRO A 11 -54.72 -11.02 -10.94
CA PRO A 11 -53.46 -11.77 -10.73
C PRO A 11 -53.52 -13.17 -11.40
N HIS A 12 -52.39 -13.85 -11.70
CA HIS A 12 -52.39 -15.33 -11.83
C HIS A 12 -51.01 -15.97 -11.53
N ASN A 13 -51.01 -16.69 -10.40
CA ASN A 13 -50.51 -18.04 -10.14
C ASN A 13 -49.04 -18.43 -10.41
N ALA A 14 -48.40 -18.76 -9.28
CA ALA A 14 -47.25 -19.64 -9.16
C ALA A 14 -47.58 -21.10 -9.54
N VAL A 15 -46.60 -21.78 -10.16
CA VAL A 15 -46.41 -23.23 -10.06
C VAL A 15 -44.90 -23.49 -9.96
N ALA A 16 -44.51 -24.21 -8.91
CA ALA A 16 -43.18 -24.77 -8.71
C ALA A 16 -43.20 -26.29 -8.94
N ALA A 17 -41.98 -26.82 -9.14
CA ALA A 17 -41.53 -28.19 -8.95
C ALA A 17 -41.73 -29.23 -10.09
N GLY A 18 -40.60 -29.87 -10.45
CA GLY A 18 -40.55 -31.06 -11.30
C GLY A 18 -39.11 -31.45 -11.68
N ASP A 19 -38.44 -32.18 -10.78
CA ASP A 19 -37.15 -32.87 -10.98
C ASP A 19 -37.16 -33.85 -12.16
N GLY A 20 -36.00 -34.05 -12.82
CA GLY A 20 -35.86 -35.14 -13.80
C GLY A 20 -34.56 -35.25 -14.60
N LYS A 21 -33.50 -35.74 -13.97
CA LYS A 21 -32.42 -36.65 -14.50
C LYS A 21 -31.66 -36.32 -15.81
N LYS A 22 -30.33 -36.15 -15.61
CA LYS A 22 -29.17 -36.74 -16.32
C LYS A 22 -29.30 -37.18 -17.78
N ALA A 23 -28.47 -36.57 -18.64
CA ALA A 23 -27.71 -37.28 -19.67
C ALA A 23 -26.33 -36.61 -19.91
N HIS A 24 -25.28 -37.41 -19.84
CA HIS A 24 -23.91 -37.10 -20.28
C HIS A 24 -23.81 -37.02 -21.80
N LEU A 25 -22.88 -36.20 -22.32
CA LEU A 25 -22.18 -36.21 -23.63
C LEU A 25 -21.96 -34.73 -24.02
N GLY A 26 -20.80 -34.18 -24.32
CA GLY A 26 -19.44 -34.66 -24.51
C GLY A 26 -18.55 -33.42 -24.69
N ASP A 27 -17.28 -33.55 -24.34
CA ASP A 27 -16.22 -32.53 -24.46
C ASP A 27 -15.79 -32.38 -25.94
N PRO A 28 -15.43 -31.18 -26.42
CA PRO A 28 -14.48 -31.09 -27.52
C PRO A 28 -13.32 -30.14 -27.20
N LYS A 29 -12.14 -30.73 -27.04
CA LYS A 29 -10.85 -30.04 -27.20
C LYS A 29 -10.58 -29.73 -28.66
N LYS A 30 -10.03 -28.53 -28.87
CA LYS A 30 -8.91 -28.17 -29.76
C LYS A 30 -9.02 -28.54 -31.25
N LEU A 31 -9.12 -27.51 -32.09
CA LEU A 31 -8.47 -27.51 -33.40
C LEU A 31 -7.01 -27.06 -33.25
N SER A 32 -6.12 -27.93 -33.73
CA SER A 32 -4.71 -27.70 -34.05
C SER A 32 -4.57 -27.97 -35.53
N CYS A 33 -3.91 -27.08 -36.28
CA CYS A 33 -3.56 -27.30 -37.68
C CYS A 33 -2.04 -27.33 -37.83
N CYS A 34 -1.58 -28.44 -38.42
CA CYS A 34 -0.34 -28.66 -39.18
C CYS A 34 0.97 -28.63 -38.37
N GLY A 35 1.79 -29.68 -38.30
CA GLY A 35 1.84 -30.92 -39.08
C GLY A 35 3.29 -31.14 -39.52
N ASP A 36 3.92 -32.15 -38.91
CA ASP A 36 4.85 -33.12 -39.52
C ASP A 36 6.23 -32.60 -40.01
N ASP A 37 7.36 -33.32 -39.90
CA ASP A 37 7.53 -34.74 -39.64
C ASP A 37 9.01 -35.10 -39.28
N HIS A 38 9.14 -36.24 -38.57
CA HIS A 38 10.20 -37.28 -38.67
C HIS A 38 11.71 -36.93 -38.48
N HIS A 39 12.57 -37.77 -37.88
CA HIS A 39 12.47 -39.11 -37.29
C HIS A 39 13.77 -39.43 -36.51
N HIS A 40 13.62 -40.14 -35.37
CA HIS A 40 14.45 -41.27 -34.89
C HIS A 40 15.94 -41.06 -34.50
N ARG A 41 16.54 -41.75 -33.53
CA ARG A 41 16.16 -42.84 -32.60
C ARG A 41 17.22 -42.93 -31.47
N HIS A 42 16.75 -43.34 -30.30
CA HIS A 42 17.37 -44.04 -29.17
C HIS A 42 18.90 -44.27 -29.11
N HIS A 43 19.52 -43.99 -27.95
CA HIS A 43 19.87 -45.03 -26.95
C HIS A 43 20.56 -44.43 -25.70
N LEU A 44 19.96 -44.66 -24.53
CA LEU A 44 20.65 -44.87 -23.23
C LEU A 44 20.87 -46.41 -23.09
N PRO A 45 21.72 -46.96 -22.19
CA PRO A 45 21.97 -46.44 -20.82
C PRO A 45 23.34 -46.79 -20.15
N LYS A 46 23.42 -46.43 -18.85
CA LYS A 46 24.20 -47.04 -17.73
C LYS A 46 25.64 -46.59 -17.43
N LYS A 47 25.79 -46.00 -16.23
CA LYS A 47 26.89 -46.20 -15.25
C LYS A 47 26.59 -47.48 -14.43
N PRO A 48 27.57 -48.20 -13.84
CA PRO A 48 28.11 -47.83 -12.52
C PRO A 48 29.57 -48.24 -12.20
N GLY A 49 30.12 -47.66 -11.13
CA GLY A 49 30.96 -48.41 -10.18
C GLY A 49 32.47 -48.15 -10.14
N GLY A 50 32.94 -47.53 -9.04
CA GLY A 50 33.83 -48.22 -8.09
C GLY A 50 35.36 -48.05 -8.18
N GLY A 51 35.94 -47.47 -7.11
CA GLY A 51 37.14 -48.00 -6.43
C GLY A 51 38.52 -47.39 -6.77
N GLY A 52 39.17 -46.76 -5.77
CA GLY A 52 40.59 -46.29 -5.77
C GLY A 52 41.63 -47.42 -5.59
N PRO A 53 42.76 -47.27 -4.86
CA PRO A 53 43.37 -46.10 -4.19
C PRO A 53 44.92 -45.96 -4.39
N SER A 54 45.52 -44.82 -4.00
CA SER A 54 46.84 -44.65 -3.31
C SER A 54 47.17 -43.14 -3.30
N ALA A 55 47.89 -42.52 -2.37
CA ALA A 55 48.77 -43.02 -1.33
C ALA A 55 48.75 -42.05 -0.13
N VAL A 56 48.85 -42.66 1.04
CA VAL A 56 49.20 -42.04 2.32
C VAL A 56 50.66 -41.56 2.27
N LYS A 57 50.92 -40.32 2.74
CA LYS A 57 52.10 -39.85 3.50
C LYS A 57 52.42 -38.39 3.14
N LEU A 58 52.01 -37.45 4.00
CA LEU A 58 52.88 -36.42 4.57
C LEU A 58 52.10 -35.66 5.66
N ALA A 59 52.24 -36.11 6.90
CA ALA A 59 51.78 -35.40 8.09
C ALA A 59 52.83 -35.66 9.18
N LEU A 60 53.75 -34.71 9.38
CA LEU A 60 54.46 -34.49 10.65
C LEU A 60 55.33 -33.23 10.58
N ALA A 61 54.74 -32.06 10.84
CA ALA A 61 55.43 -30.91 11.41
C ALA A 61 54.38 -29.83 11.76
N SER A 62 54.45 -29.29 12.97
CA SER A 62 53.62 -28.20 13.53
C SER A 62 52.47 -28.65 14.44
N PHE A 63 52.81 -29.36 15.51
CA PHE A 63 51.93 -29.59 16.65
C PHE A 63 52.67 -29.19 17.94
N LEU A 64 53.02 -27.91 18.10
CA LEU A 64 53.43 -27.36 19.40
C LEU A 64 53.32 -25.82 19.46
N GLY A 65 52.25 -25.25 18.90
CA GLY A 65 52.00 -23.80 18.89
C GLY A 65 50.53 -23.39 19.06
N VAL A 66 49.66 -24.28 19.55
CA VAL A 66 48.19 -24.07 19.53
C VAL A 66 47.54 -24.11 20.93
N VAL A 67 48.29 -24.33 22.02
CA VAL A 67 47.67 -24.50 23.37
C VAL A 67 47.74 -23.24 24.26
N ILE A 68 48.32 -22.12 23.82
CA ILE A 68 48.38 -20.87 24.62
C ILE A 68 47.59 -19.69 24.01
N PHE A 69 46.89 -19.87 22.88
CA PHE A 69 46.07 -18.80 22.27
C PHE A 69 44.56 -18.91 22.48
N PHE A 70 44.06 -19.94 23.17
CA PHE A 70 42.62 -20.20 23.32
C PHE A 70 42.01 -19.84 24.68
N ALA A 71 42.71 -19.08 25.54
CA ALA A 71 42.21 -18.71 26.87
C ALA A 71 42.00 -17.21 27.11
N VAL A 72 42.19 -16.34 26.11
CA VAL A 72 41.99 -14.88 26.27
C VAL A 72 40.96 -14.27 25.31
N ASP A 73 40.42 -15.04 24.35
CA ASP A 73 39.56 -14.50 23.29
C ASP A 73 38.06 -14.88 23.42
N VAL A 74 37.56 -15.04 24.66
CA VAL A 74 36.15 -15.31 24.94
C VAL A 74 35.43 -14.12 25.62
N SER A 75 36.07 -12.97 25.78
CA SER A 75 35.44 -11.79 26.40
C SER A 75 35.36 -10.52 25.53
N LEU A 76 35.65 -10.57 24.22
CA LEU A 76 35.66 -9.37 23.37
C LEU A 76 34.87 -9.46 22.05
N THR A 77 34.15 -10.55 21.76
CA THR A 77 33.42 -10.70 20.48
C THR A 77 32.03 -10.05 20.45
N GLY A 78 31.53 -9.52 21.56
CA GLY A 78 30.23 -8.83 21.61
C GLY A 78 30.24 -7.34 21.24
N THR A 79 31.40 -6.68 21.25
CA THR A 79 31.50 -5.21 21.09
C THR A 79 32.04 -4.77 19.73
N GLY A 80 32.67 -5.67 18.97
CA GLY A 80 33.30 -5.38 17.68
C GLY A 80 32.33 -5.24 16.50
N VAL A 81 31.24 -5.99 16.49
CA VAL A 81 30.18 -5.90 15.45
C VAL A 81 29.45 -4.56 15.55
N HIS A 82 29.28 -4.04 16.78
CA HIS A 82 28.63 -2.77 17.06
C HIS A 82 29.43 -1.56 16.52
N ARG A 83 30.77 -1.59 16.60
CA ARG A 83 31.64 -0.51 16.10
C ARG A 83 31.73 -0.45 14.58
N ARG A 84 31.66 -1.60 13.91
CA ARG A 84 31.75 -1.65 12.44
C ARG A 84 30.46 -1.20 11.77
N LEU A 85 29.31 -1.42 12.43
CA LEU A 85 28.03 -0.79 12.07
C LEU A 85 28.02 0.71 12.32
N GLN A 86 28.67 1.21 13.37
CA GLN A 86 28.66 2.64 13.73
C GLN A 86 29.58 3.50 12.84
N HIS A 87 30.62 2.93 12.21
CA HIS A 87 31.59 3.70 11.42
C HIS A 87 31.19 3.93 9.94
N GLN A 88 30.08 3.37 9.46
CA GLN A 88 29.48 3.72 8.16
C GLN A 88 28.50 4.90 8.24
N TYR A 89 28.24 5.46 9.43
CA TYR A 89 27.18 6.46 9.68
C TYR A 89 27.59 7.94 9.60
N GLN A 90 28.74 8.29 9.01
CA GLN A 90 29.21 9.69 9.03
C GLN A 90 29.45 10.37 7.68
N HIS A 91 29.07 9.79 6.54
CA HIS A 91 29.41 10.39 5.24
C HIS A 91 28.23 10.89 4.37
N TYR A 92 26.98 10.87 4.86
CA TYR A 92 25.81 11.33 4.08
C TYR A 92 24.82 12.25 4.83
N LEU A 93 25.25 12.91 5.91
CA LEU A 93 24.54 14.10 6.39
C LEU A 93 24.97 15.31 5.55
N GLY A 94 24.35 15.44 4.37
CA GLY A 94 24.67 16.48 3.41
C GLY A 94 23.48 16.81 2.51
N CYS A 95 22.40 17.32 3.13
CA CYS A 95 21.41 18.28 2.60
C CYS A 95 19.97 17.89 2.97
N GLY A 96 19.53 18.41 4.13
CA GLY A 96 18.15 18.30 4.61
C GLY A 96 18.01 18.69 6.07
N GLY A 97 18.32 19.95 6.42
CA GLY A 97 17.94 20.56 7.70
C GLY A 97 18.71 20.06 8.93
N GLY A 98 19.92 20.58 9.14
CA GLY A 98 20.60 20.50 10.44
C GLY A 98 19.87 21.34 11.48
N GLY A 99 18.88 20.76 12.14
CA GLY A 99 18.44 21.19 13.47
C GLY A 99 19.36 20.55 14.49
N GLY A 100 20.20 21.35 15.15
CA GLY A 100 21.12 20.87 16.18
C GLY A 100 20.37 20.05 17.23
N ALA A 101 20.75 18.79 17.39
CA ALA A 101 20.34 17.95 18.50
C ALA A 101 20.87 18.57 19.80
N LYS A 102 20.10 19.48 20.39
CA LYS A 102 20.21 19.83 21.80
C LYS A 102 19.26 18.91 22.55
N ASN A 103 19.85 18.03 23.37
CA ASN A 103 19.24 16.98 24.20
C ASN A 103 18.76 15.75 23.42
N GLY A 104 19.51 14.64 23.49
CA GLY A 104 19.14 13.20 23.41
C GLY A 104 17.87 12.67 22.72
N ALA A 105 17.11 13.47 21.99
CA ALA A 105 15.81 13.15 21.42
C ALA A 105 15.99 12.71 19.97
N LEU A 106 15.63 11.46 19.68
CA LEU A 106 15.62 10.90 18.34
C LEU A 106 14.36 11.35 17.60
N SER A 107 14.37 11.36 16.28
CA SER A 107 13.20 11.64 15.45
C SER A 107 12.58 10.37 14.89
N TRP A 108 11.27 10.41 14.61
CA TRP A 108 10.63 9.37 13.81
C TRP A 108 11.18 9.36 12.38
N LEU A 109 11.26 8.17 11.78
CA LEU A 109 11.59 7.98 10.38
C LEU A 109 10.65 8.81 9.50
N SER A 110 11.24 9.56 8.58
CA SER A 110 10.52 10.35 7.59
C SER A 110 11.12 10.18 6.19
N VAL A 111 10.25 10.24 5.19
CA VAL A 111 10.64 10.31 3.78
C VAL A 111 10.63 11.77 3.36
N PRO A 112 11.74 12.29 2.78
CA PRO A 112 11.74 13.63 2.19
C PRO A 112 10.74 13.72 1.04
N ASP A 113 10.06 14.85 0.91
CA ASP A 113 9.17 15.13 -0.23
C ASP A 113 10.02 15.25 -1.52
N PRO A 114 9.71 14.49 -2.58
CA PRO A 114 10.49 14.54 -3.82
C PRO A 114 10.14 15.82 -4.59
N SER A 115 11.10 16.73 -4.78
CA SER A 115 10.86 18.01 -5.46
C SER A 115 10.65 17.86 -6.98
N ASN A 116 11.23 16.84 -7.62
CA ASN A 116 11.22 16.63 -9.07
C ASN A 116 10.90 15.18 -9.48
N PHE A 117 9.95 14.55 -8.77
CA PHE A 117 9.61 13.13 -8.93
C PHE A 117 9.43 12.67 -10.39
N THR A 118 8.63 13.40 -11.16
CA THR A 118 8.27 13.08 -12.55
C THR A 118 9.48 13.14 -13.47
N GLU A 119 10.32 14.17 -13.30
CA GLU A 119 11.52 14.36 -14.12
C GLU A 119 12.54 13.25 -13.83
N GLU A 120 12.79 12.97 -12.55
CA GLU A 120 13.69 11.90 -12.11
C GLU A 120 13.20 10.51 -12.53
N LEU A 121 11.89 10.25 -12.45
CA LEU A 121 11.28 9.02 -12.93
C LEU A 121 11.49 8.86 -14.45
N LEU A 122 11.19 9.90 -15.23
CA LEU A 122 11.36 9.84 -16.69
C LEU A 122 12.83 9.72 -17.10
N ALA A 123 13.73 10.44 -16.44
CA ALA A 123 15.16 10.37 -16.69
C ALA A 123 15.70 8.95 -16.47
N ARG A 124 15.40 8.34 -15.32
CA ARG A 124 15.80 6.96 -15.01
C ARG A 124 15.15 5.95 -15.95
N TRP A 125 13.86 6.08 -16.20
CA TRP A 125 13.12 5.20 -17.11
C TRP A 125 13.66 5.22 -18.54
N LEU A 126 14.21 6.36 -18.98
CA LEU A 126 14.78 6.55 -20.31
C LEU A 126 16.28 6.30 -20.41
N THR A 127 16.96 6.08 -19.28
CA THR A 127 18.42 5.93 -19.27
C THR A 127 18.83 4.69 -20.06
N PRO A 128 19.62 4.83 -21.15
CA PRO A 128 20.07 3.70 -21.94
C PRO A 128 21.16 2.94 -21.19
N GLY A 129 20.96 1.64 -21.00
CA GLY A 129 21.79 0.84 -20.12
C GLY A 129 23.23 0.51 -20.53
N GLY A 130 23.71 0.99 -21.68
CA GLY A 130 24.93 0.47 -22.32
C GLY A 130 24.85 -1.04 -22.62
N SER A 131 25.64 -1.56 -23.57
CA SER A 131 25.53 -2.99 -23.93
C SER A 131 25.78 -3.99 -22.78
N PRO A 132 26.72 -3.78 -21.81
CA PRO A 132 26.92 -4.76 -20.74
C PRO A 132 25.82 -4.77 -19.67
N CYS A 133 25.14 -3.65 -19.37
CA CYS A 133 24.13 -3.61 -18.32
C CYS A 133 22.69 -3.59 -18.81
N ARG A 134 22.45 -3.19 -20.08
CA ARG A 134 21.13 -3.18 -20.69
C ARG A 134 20.51 -4.57 -20.80
N ASP A 135 21.33 -5.57 -21.11
CA ASP A 135 20.86 -6.94 -21.39
C ASP A 135 20.93 -7.86 -20.16
N SER A 136 21.80 -7.52 -19.19
CA SER A 136 21.82 -8.17 -17.88
C SER A 136 20.49 -7.90 -17.15
N ARG A 137 20.01 -8.89 -16.38
CA ARG A 137 18.76 -8.77 -15.61
C ARG A 137 19.01 -9.19 -14.18
N THR A 138 18.34 -8.51 -13.26
CA THR A 138 18.43 -8.84 -11.84
C THR A 138 17.86 -10.23 -11.57
N ALA A 139 18.61 -11.04 -10.86
CA ALA A 139 18.29 -12.41 -10.46
C ALA A 139 18.39 -12.60 -8.95
N ASN A 140 19.26 -11.83 -8.30
CA ASN A 140 19.45 -11.86 -6.85
C ASN A 140 19.81 -10.46 -6.33
N ILE A 141 20.03 -10.35 -5.03
CA ILE A 141 20.60 -9.17 -4.38
C ILE A 141 21.80 -9.57 -3.51
N SER A 142 22.59 -8.59 -3.09
CA SER A 142 23.55 -8.73 -1.98
C SER A 142 23.32 -7.64 -0.96
N ILE A 143 23.25 -8.04 0.31
CA ILE A 143 23.12 -7.14 1.47
C ILE A 143 24.24 -7.51 2.44
N PRO A 144 25.49 -7.08 2.21
CA PRO A 144 26.67 -7.63 2.88
C PRO A 144 26.51 -7.73 4.41
N VAL A 145 26.04 -6.65 5.05
CA VAL A 145 25.85 -6.59 6.51
C VAL A 145 24.90 -7.67 7.04
N LEU A 146 23.81 -7.95 6.32
CA LEU A 146 22.80 -8.92 6.75
C LEU A 146 23.11 -10.35 6.27
N ASP A 147 23.65 -10.47 5.06
CA ASP A 147 24.02 -11.74 4.44
C ASP A 147 25.20 -12.37 5.21
N ASP A 148 26.19 -11.59 5.63
CA ASP A 148 27.33 -12.07 6.42
C ASP A 148 26.88 -12.58 7.80
N ALA A 149 25.96 -11.86 8.45
CA ALA A 149 25.39 -12.28 9.72
C ALA A 149 24.61 -13.59 9.57
N ALA A 150 23.76 -13.69 8.54
CA ALA A 150 23.00 -14.90 8.26
C ALA A 150 23.91 -16.10 7.94
N ALA A 151 24.99 -15.90 7.16
CA ALA A 151 25.98 -16.93 6.85
C ALA A 151 26.74 -17.43 8.09
N ALA A 152 26.95 -16.56 9.09
CA ALA A 152 27.53 -16.93 10.38
C ALA A 152 26.55 -17.63 11.32
N GLY A 153 25.29 -17.87 10.91
CA GLY A 153 24.23 -18.40 11.76
C GLY A 153 23.78 -17.42 12.85
N ALA A 154 24.09 -16.12 12.69
CA ALA A 154 23.75 -15.08 13.65
C ALA A 154 22.45 -14.37 13.25
N VAL A 155 21.62 -14.06 14.25
CA VAL A 155 20.48 -13.15 14.08
C VAL A 155 20.98 -11.72 14.17
N THR A 156 20.61 -10.90 13.18
CA THR A 156 20.96 -9.48 13.21
C THR A 156 20.17 -8.81 14.34
N ALA A 157 20.89 -8.30 15.34
CA ALA A 157 20.31 -7.56 16.44
C ALA A 157 20.46 -6.05 16.20
N LEU A 158 19.34 -5.33 16.26
CA LEU A 158 19.26 -3.89 16.08
C LEU A 158 18.71 -3.24 17.36
N GLY A 159 19.17 -2.05 17.71
CA GLY A 159 18.54 -1.21 18.72
C GLY A 159 17.16 -0.73 18.28
N THR A 160 16.27 -0.51 19.23
CA THR A 160 15.00 0.19 18.98
C THR A 160 15.19 1.70 18.93
N ALA A 161 14.19 2.45 18.48
CA ALA A 161 14.23 3.91 18.30
C ALA A 161 15.22 4.44 17.25
N GLU A 162 16.30 3.73 16.95
CA GLU A 162 17.29 4.13 15.95
C GLU A 162 16.76 3.89 14.52
N ILE A 163 17.19 4.78 13.62
CA ILE A 163 16.94 4.62 12.18
C ILE A 163 18.13 3.88 11.59
N TYR A 164 17.85 2.73 10.98
CA TYR A 164 18.85 1.95 10.26
C TYR A 164 18.67 2.12 8.76
N GLU A 165 19.76 2.41 8.06
CA GLU A 165 19.82 2.39 6.62
C GLU A 165 20.66 1.20 6.13
N PHE A 166 20.09 0.41 5.24
CA PHE A 166 20.77 -0.72 4.61
C PHE A 166 20.87 -0.46 3.11
N THR A 167 22.09 -0.50 2.59
CA THR A 167 22.35 -0.50 1.15
C THR A 167 22.47 -1.93 0.65
N PHE A 168 21.86 -2.22 -0.48
CA PHE A 168 21.95 -3.49 -1.18
C PHE A 168 22.15 -3.29 -2.67
N TRP A 169 22.73 -4.31 -3.32
CA TRP A 169 23.02 -4.29 -4.76
C TRP A 169 22.24 -5.37 -5.45
N ALA A 170 21.58 -5.01 -6.55
CA ALA A 170 21.01 -5.97 -7.48
C ALA A 170 22.14 -6.73 -8.18
N LEU A 171 21.98 -8.05 -8.28
CA LEU A 171 22.92 -8.96 -8.92
C LEU A 171 22.26 -9.65 -10.10
N ASP A 172 23.01 -9.90 -11.16
CA ASP A 172 22.55 -10.67 -12.30
C ASP A 172 22.73 -12.18 -12.13
N ASP A 173 22.39 -12.94 -13.17
CA ASP A 173 22.49 -14.42 -13.17
C ASP A 173 23.93 -14.92 -12.99
N ALA A 174 24.95 -14.10 -13.29
CA ALA A 174 26.36 -14.42 -13.06
C ALA A 174 26.86 -13.98 -11.67
N GLY A 175 25.97 -13.40 -10.84
CA GLY A 175 26.32 -12.83 -9.54
C GLY A 175 27.05 -11.48 -9.64
N GLN A 176 27.09 -10.87 -10.82
CA GLN A 176 27.71 -9.56 -11.01
C GLN A 176 26.74 -8.44 -10.64
N ARG A 177 27.29 -7.33 -10.11
CA ARG A 177 26.48 -6.16 -9.77
C ARG A 177 25.87 -5.56 -11.03
N ARG A 178 24.57 -5.29 -10.97
CA ARG A 178 23.86 -4.48 -11.95
C ARG A 178 24.45 -3.07 -11.94
N CYS A 179 24.47 -2.41 -13.10
CA CYS A 179 24.87 -1.00 -13.18
C CYS A 179 23.71 -0.06 -13.54
N LEU A 180 22.46 -0.55 -13.39
CA LEU A 180 21.23 0.20 -13.65
C LEU A 180 20.18 -0.11 -12.60
N GLY A 181 19.46 0.94 -12.20
CA GLY A 181 18.27 0.85 -11.36
C GLY A 181 17.01 0.36 -12.09
N GLY A 182 15.86 0.68 -11.50
CA GLY A 182 14.53 0.44 -12.05
C GLY A 182 13.87 -0.87 -11.61
N ASP A 183 14.56 -1.72 -10.85
CA ASP A 183 13.91 -2.86 -10.22
C ASP A 183 12.94 -2.39 -9.14
N PHE A 184 11.81 -3.07 -9.02
CA PHE A 184 10.81 -2.81 -8.00
C PHE A 184 10.86 -3.88 -6.94
N PHE A 185 11.40 -3.50 -5.78
CA PHE A 185 11.44 -4.32 -4.59
C PHE A 185 10.27 -3.97 -3.68
N GLU A 186 9.49 -4.99 -3.31
CA GLU A 186 8.59 -4.90 -2.16
C GLU A 186 9.42 -5.27 -0.94
N ILE A 187 9.56 -4.32 -0.01
CA ILE A 187 10.24 -4.54 1.26
C ILE A 187 9.19 -4.48 2.37
N ASP A 188 9.19 -5.49 3.22
CA ASP A 188 8.31 -5.61 4.38
C ASP A 188 9.14 -5.79 5.64
N ILE A 189 8.74 -5.11 6.70
CA ILE A 189 9.11 -5.50 8.06
C ILE A 189 7.84 -5.84 8.83
N SER A 190 7.73 -7.08 9.26
CA SER A 190 6.58 -7.57 10.00
C SER A 190 6.96 -8.40 11.22
N GLY A 191 6.18 -8.25 12.26
CA GLY A 191 6.16 -9.09 13.46
C GLY A 191 4.72 -9.19 13.97
N ASP A 192 4.53 -9.82 15.12
CA ASP A 192 3.20 -10.11 15.66
C ASP A 192 2.37 -8.87 15.99
N ALA A 193 3.05 -7.78 16.38
CA ALA A 193 2.44 -6.52 16.78
C ALA A 193 2.90 -5.30 15.97
N TRP A 194 3.66 -5.50 14.89
CA TRP A 194 4.16 -4.42 14.05
C TRP A 194 4.16 -4.83 12.57
N LYS A 195 3.73 -3.93 11.70
CA LYS A 195 3.92 -4.04 10.25
C LYS A 195 4.18 -2.67 9.66
N SER A 196 5.21 -2.54 8.83
CA SER A 196 5.44 -1.29 8.11
C SER A 196 6.13 -1.56 6.78
N ARG A 197 6.00 -0.59 5.88
CA ARG A 197 6.71 -0.54 4.61
C ARG A 197 7.99 0.28 4.79
N PRO A 198 9.19 -0.32 4.76
CA PRO A 198 10.43 0.44 4.73
C PRO A 198 10.50 1.28 3.45
N PRO A 199 10.76 2.60 3.54
CA PRO A 199 10.99 3.43 2.36
C PRO A 199 12.20 2.93 1.58
N VAL A 200 12.06 2.78 0.26
CA VAL A 200 13.10 2.29 -0.65
C VAL A 200 13.56 3.41 -1.56
N VAL A 201 14.88 3.55 -1.73
CA VAL A 201 15.50 4.47 -2.67
C VAL A 201 16.27 3.67 -3.71
N ASP A 202 15.97 3.91 -4.97
CA ASP A 202 16.74 3.43 -6.12
C ASP A 202 17.75 4.51 -6.54
N HIS A 203 19.05 4.20 -6.41
CA HIS A 203 20.14 5.13 -6.73
C HIS A 203 20.45 5.20 -8.23
N GLY A 204 19.80 4.38 -9.06
CA GLY A 204 19.91 4.41 -10.52
C GLY A 204 21.11 3.65 -11.08
N ASP A 205 22.02 3.19 -10.23
CA ASP A 205 23.26 2.50 -10.59
C ASP A 205 23.23 1.00 -10.27
N GLY A 206 22.05 0.44 -9.99
CA GLY A 206 21.87 -0.94 -9.56
C GLY A 206 22.04 -1.16 -8.06
N SER A 207 22.36 -0.11 -7.29
CA SER A 207 22.26 -0.10 -5.84
C SER A 207 20.95 0.52 -5.37
N TYR A 208 20.49 0.06 -4.21
CA TYR A 208 19.26 0.48 -3.55
C TYR A 208 19.52 0.63 -2.06
N SER A 209 18.75 1.47 -1.39
CA SER A 209 18.75 1.55 0.07
C SER A 209 17.34 1.47 0.62
N PHE A 210 17.21 0.94 1.84
CA PHE A 210 15.98 1.03 2.60
C PHE A 210 16.25 1.44 4.04
N ARG A 211 15.28 2.12 4.64
CA ARG A 211 15.37 2.60 6.02
C ARG A 211 14.30 1.97 6.89
N LEU A 212 14.67 1.56 8.09
CA LEU A 212 13.76 0.98 9.08
C LEU A 212 13.95 1.61 10.46
N GLN A 213 12.87 1.60 11.24
CA GLN A 213 12.85 2.03 12.64
C GLN A 213 11.70 1.29 13.33
N VAL A 214 11.97 0.73 14.51
CA VAL A 214 10.98 0.08 15.37
C VAL A 214 10.98 0.76 16.72
N ALA A 215 9.80 1.04 17.26
CA ALA A 215 9.69 1.72 18.55
C ALA A 215 10.05 0.77 19.72
N PRO A 216 10.66 1.27 20.81
CA PRO A 216 11.08 0.46 21.96
C PRO A 216 10.00 -0.46 22.54
N ARG A 217 8.74 -0.01 22.55
CA ARG A 217 7.59 -0.80 23.00
C ARG A 217 7.46 -2.16 22.30
N PHE A 218 7.89 -2.25 21.04
CA PHE A 218 7.75 -3.46 20.24
C PHE A 218 9.07 -4.24 20.13
N ALA A 219 10.08 -3.93 20.95
CA ALA A 219 11.40 -4.55 20.90
C ALA A 219 11.34 -6.09 21.05
N GLU A 220 10.50 -6.59 21.96
CA GLU A 220 10.45 -8.01 22.34
C GLU A 220 9.81 -8.93 21.29
N GLY A 221 9.44 -8.40 20.11
CA GLY A 221 8.89 -9.19 19.02
C GLY A 221 9.97 -9.84 18.15
N ASP A 222 9.65 -11.01 17.58
CA ASP A 222 10.37 -11.54 16.44
C ASP A 222 9.95 -10.78 15.18
N PHE A 223 10.93 -10.22 14.46
CA PHE A 223 10.68 -9.50 13.22
C PHE A 223 11.22 -10.26 12.03
N GLN A 224 10.50 -10.15 10.93
CA GLN A 224 10.89 -10.67 9.64
C GLN A 224 11.05 -9.51 8.67
N LEU A 225 12.29 -9.33 8.17
CA LEU A 225 12.55 -8.52 6.98
C LEU A 225 12.38 -9.40 5.74
N THR A 226 11.47 -9.03 4.85
CA THR A 226 11.22 -9.74 3.60
C THR A 226 11.48 -8.80 2.43
N ILE A 227 12.24 -9.26 1.43
CA ILE A 227 12.54 -8.49 0.22
C ILE A 227 12.15 -9.33 -0.99
N ILE A 228 11.17 -8.83 -1.75
CA ILE A 228 10.62 -9.48 -2.94
C ILE A 228 10.93 -8.62 -4.15
N LEU A 229 11.52 -9.21 -5.19
CA LEU A 229 11.65 -8.57 -6.50
C LEU A 229 10.39 -8.85 -7.32
N LEU A 230 9.51 -7.85 -7.44
CA LEU A 230 8.26 -8.01 -8.18
C LEU A 230 8.46 -7.80 -9.68
N PHE A 231 9.14 -6.72 -10.07
CA PHE A 231 9.43 -6.38 -11.47
C PHE A 231 10.87 -5.92 -11.61
N ARG A 232 11.49 -6.25 -12.74
CA ARG A 232 12.85 -5.83 -13.05
C ARG A 232 12.81 -4.59 -13.94
N SER A 233 13.82 -3.71 -13.89
CA SER A 233 14.11 -2.71 -14.94
C SER A 233 12.88 -1.96 -15.50
N PHE A 234 12.07 -1.37 -14.62
CA PHE A 234 10.82 -0.64 -14.88
C PHE A 234 9.73 -1.45 -15.60
N GLU A 235 9.83 -2.78 -15.66
CA GLU A 235 8.89 -3.62 -16.40
C GLU A 235 7.46 -3.56 -15.85
N GLY A 236 7.29 -3.24 -14.56
CA GLY A 236 5.98 -3.01 -13.94
C GLY A 236 5.23 -1.80 -14.52
N LEU A 237 5.96 -0.82 -15.08
CA LEU A 237 5.40 0.38 -15.69
C LEU A 237 4.95 0.17 -17.15
N LYS A 238 5.28 -0.99 -17.75
CA LYS A 238 4.85 -1.32 -19.11
C LYS A 238 3.33 -1.55 -19.16
N PHE A 239 2.74 -1.33 -20.34
CA PHE A 239 1.32 -1.57 -20.58
C PHE A 239 0.90 -3.01 -20.27
N SER A 240 1.58 -3.99 -20.88
CA SER A 240 1.40 -5.42 -20.60
C SER A 240 2.44 -5.87 -19.57
N SER A 241 2.25 -5.46 -18.31
CA SER A 241 3.17 -5.77 -17.19
C SER A 241 3.12 -7.25 -16.79
N VAL A 242 1.97 -7.91 -16.92
CA VAL A 242 1.73 -9.29 -16.41
C VAL A 242 2.78 -10.30 -16.87
N ARG A 243 3.22 -10.21 -18.13
CA ARG A 243 4.22 -11.12 -18.70
C ARG A 243 5.64 -10.89 -18.19
N PHE A 244 5.89 -9.78 -17.50
CA PHE A 244 7.18 -9.40 -16.95
C PHE A 244 7.26 -9.55 -15.43
N LYS A 245 6.20 -10.07 -14.80
CA LYS A 245 6.24 -10.35 -13.37
C LYS A 245 7.39 -11.32 -13.06
N TYR A 246 8.14 -11.04 -12.00
CA TYR A 246 9.16 -11.94 -11.49
C TYR A 246 8.76 -12.59 -10.18
N ARG A 247 8.29 -11.78 -9.22
CA ARG A 247 7.73 -12.24 -7.93
C ARG A 247 8.65 -13.26 -7.23
N ALA A 248 9.91 -12.90 -7.05
CA ALA A 248 10.86 -13.74 -6.33
C ALA A 248 11.13 -13.18 -4.93
N GLU A 249 10.89 -13.98 -3.89
CA GLU A 249 11.39 -13.69 -2.55
C GLU A 249 12.91 -13.89 -2.55
N LEU A 250 13.65 -12.80 -2.50
CA LEU A 250 15.11 -12.83 -2.57
C LEU A 250 15.73 -12.94 -1.18
N ARG A 251 15.07 -12.39 -0.16
CA ARG A 251 15.50 -12.48 1.23
C ARG A 251 14.31 -12.60 2.17
N ARG A 252 14.54 -13.40 3.21
CA ARG A 252 13.70 -13.53 4.38
C ARG A 252 14.60 -13.66 5.61
N ILE A 253 14.88 -12.53 6.24
CA ILE A 253 15.91 -12.39 7.27
C ILE A 253 15.25 -12.14 8.63
N PRO A 254 15.49 -12.99 9.64
CA PRO A 254 15.02 -12.72 10.99
C PRO A 254 15.83 -11.56 11.58
N LEU A 255 15.12 -10.60 12.18
CA LEU A 255 15.70 -9.47 12.90
C LEU A 255 15.25 -9.52 14.36
N LEU A 256 16.18 -9.25 15.27
CA LEU A 256 15.89 -9.07 16.68
C LEU A 256 16.04 -7.59 17.01
N PHE A 257 15.01 -6.97 17.57
CA PHE A 257 15.12 -5.62 18.12
C PHE A 257 15.39 -5.71 19.61
N ARG A 258 16.36 -4.93 20.10
CA ARG A 258 16.68 -4.84 21.52
C ARG A 258 16.28 -3.49 22.07
N PRO A 259 15.87 -3.41 23.33
CA PRO A 259 15.72 -2.13 24.01
C PRO A 259 17.03 -1.35 23.88
N SER A 260 16.95 -0.13 23.36
CA SER A 260 18.11 0.75 23.27
C SER A 260 18.50 1.25 24.65
N ASN A 261 19.72 1.80 24.79
CA ASN A 261 20.15 2.45 26.02
C ASN A 261 19.07 3.42 26.51
N ALA A 262 18.75 3.39 27.81
CA ALA A 262 17.64 4.12 28.45
C ALA A 262 17.63 5.65 28.23
N SER A 263 18.68 6.21 27.62
CA SER A 263 18.80 7.61 27.23
C SER A 263 18.17 7.96 25.87
N LEU A 264 17.77 6.98 25.05
CA LEU A 264 17.21 7.20 23.71
C LEU A 264 15.69 7.00 23.73
N SER A 265 14.94 8.10 23.69
CA SER A 265 13.47 8.09 23.61
C SER A 265 12.98 8.72 22.31
N LEU A 266 12.03 8.07 21.64
CA LEU A 266 11.27 8.70 20.55
C LEU A 266 10.22 9.65 21.14
N PRO A 267 9.97 10.81 20.50
CA PRO A 267 8.88 11.68 20.88
C PRO A 267 7.56 10.94 20.75
N ALA A 268 6.65 11.17 21.69
CA ALA A 268 5.28 10.70 21.57
C ALA A 268 4.66 11.26 20.28
N LEU A 269 3.90 10.44 19.56
CA LEU A 269 3.17 10.89 18.38
C LEU A 269 2.05 11.82 18.80
N GLU A 270 2.09 13.05 18.28
CA GLU A 270 0.97 13.96 18.39
C GLU A 270 -0.15 13.54 17.43
N THR A 271 -1.39 13.87 17.78
CA THR A 271 -2.53 13.68 16.87
C THR A 271 -2.38 14.57 15.64
N CYS A 272 -2.60 14.00 14.46
CA CYS A 272 -2.45 14.68 13.18
C CYS A 272 -3.28 15.98 13.11
N ARG A 273 -2.61 17.06 12.70
CA ARG A 273 -3.19 18.38 12.42
C ARG A 273 -3.17 18.64 10.92
N ALA A 274 -3.81 19.73 10.48
CA ALA A 274 -3.83 20.12 9.07
C ALA A 274 -2.44 20.14 8.39
N ALA A 275 -1.40 20.60 9.10
CA ALA A 275 -0.03 20.67 8.57
C ALA A 275 0.60 19.29 8.32
N ASP A 276 0.16 18.24 9.00
CA ASP A 276 0.68 16.88 8.82
C ASP A 276 0.28 16.30 7.45
N PHE A 277 -0.87 16.72 6.91
CA PHE A 277 -1.34 16.31 5.60
C PHE A 277 -0.60 17.02 4.44
N THR A 278 0.36 17.91 4.69
CA THR A 278 1.12 18.56 3.60
C THR A 278 2.29 17.73 3.08
N ARG A 279 2.57 16.56 3.66
CA ARG A 279 3.66 15.67 3.21
C ARG A 279 3.26 14.91 1.95
N ASP A 280 4.20 14.74 1.02
CA ASP A 280 3.98 13.98 -0.22
C ASP A 280 4.06 12.47 -0.05
N VAL A 281 4.76 12.00 0.98
CA VAL A 281 4.98 10.58 1.23
C VAL A 281 4.91 10.32 2.72
N TRP A 282 4.23 9.25 3.11
CA TRP A 282 4.18 8.82 4.50
C TRP A 282 5.21 7.73 4.78
N SER A 283 5.59 7.59 6.06
CA SER A 283 6.31 6.42 6.57
C SER A 283 5.49 5.87 7.73
N GLY A 284 4.49 5.08 7.39
CA GLY A 284 3.52 4.56 8.32
C GLY A 284 3.92 3.25 8.96
N ARG A 285 3.18 2.91 10.01
CA ARG A 285 3.16 1.57 10.58
C ARG A 285 1.77 1.21 11.06
N TRP A 286 1.48 -0.07 10.95
CA TRP A 286 0.44 -0.73 11.71
C TRP A 286 1.04 -1.29 13.00
N THR A 287 0.41 -0.98 14.11
CA THR A 287 0.77 -1.48 15.44
C THR A 287 -0.41 -2.20 16.05
N ARG A 288 -0.18 -3.37 16.64
CA ARG A 288 -1.20 -4.10 17.37
C ARG A 288 -1.13 -3.73 18.85
N LEU A 289 -2.14 -3.03 19.35
CA LEU A 289 -2.18 -2.53 20.73
C LEU A 289 -2.94 -3.45 21.68
N ALA A 290 -3.83 -4.26 21.12
CA ALA A 290 -4.61 -5.27 21.83
C ALA A 290 -4.72 -6.53 20.97
N LYS A 291 -5.00 -7.67 21.59
CA LYS A 291 -5.13 -8.94 20.88
C LYS A 291 -6.09 -9.85 21.62
N ASN A 292 -7.06 -10.38 20.90
CA ASN A 292 -7.87 -11.50 21.34
C ASN A 292 -7.48 -12.72 20.48
N ASP A 293 -6.68 -13.61 21.06
CA ASP A 293 -6.21 -14.84 20.41
C ASP A 293 -7.30 -15.89 20.27
N SER A 294 -8.33 -15.84 21.12
CA SER A 294 -9.53 -16.67 21.00
C SER A 294 -10.56 -16.13 20.00
N CYS A 295 -10.26 -15.05 19.28
CA CYS A 295 -11.11 -14.54 18.21
C CYS A 295 -11.01 -15.45 16.97
N GLU A 296 -11.62 -16.64 17.07
CA GLU A 296 -11.70 -17.62 15.99
C GLU A 296 -13.01 -17.50 15.20
N GLU A 297 -14.00 -16.80 15.73
CA GLU A 297 -15.35 -16.72 15.17
C GLU A 297 -15.62 -15.37 14.51
N VAL A 298 -15.61 -15.38 13.17
CA VAL A 298 -16.30 -14.36 12.39
C VAL A 298 -17.80 -14.53 12.62
N ASP A 299 -18.49 -13.46 13.01
CA ASP A 299 -19.94 -13.52 13.28
C ASP A 299 -20.72 -13.87 11.99
N ASP A 300 -22.02 -14.13 12.12
CA ASP A 300 -22.86 -14.52 10.99
C ASP A 300 -22.99 -13.44 9.91
N ALA A 301 -22.71 -12.19 10.25
CA ALA A 301 -22.64 -11.07 9.31
C ALA A 301 -21.26 -10.97 8.62
N GLY A 302 -20.28 -11.80 9.00
CA GLY A 302 -18.94 -11.73 8.44
C GLY A 302 -18.01 -10.76 9.18
N ARG A 303 -18.36 -10.30 10.38
CA ARG A 303 -17.63 -9.27 11.13
C ARG A 303 -16.65 -9.84 12.16
N TYR A 304 -15.52 -9.14 12.30
CA TYR A 304 -14.39 -9.46 13.19
C TYR A 304 -14.47 -8.68 14.51
N ARG A 305 -15.54 -8.87 15.28
CA ARG A 305 -15.74 -8.19 16.59
C ARG A 305 -14.89 -8.82 17.70
N CYS A 306 -13.58 -8.80 17.52
CA CYS A 306 -12.61 -9.45 18.41
C CYS A 306 -12.40 -8.71 19.73
N LEU A 307 -12.71 -7.40 19.77
CA LEU A 307 -12.58 -6.54 20.94
C LEU A 307 -13.94 -5.90 21.22
N GLU A 308 -14.20 -5.57 22.48
CA GLU A 308 -15.38 -4.79 22.85
C GLU A 308 -15.42 -3.47 22.06
N PRO A 309 -16.60 -3.00 21.58
CA PRO A 309 -16.68 -1.84 20.68
C PRO A 309 -16.00 -0.58 21.24
N GLU A 310 -16.11 -0.34 22.54
CA GLU A 310 -15.53 0.80 23.25
C GLU A 310 -14.09 0.56 23.75
N HIS A 311 -13.47 -0.57 23.42
CA HIS A 311 -12.10 -0.87 23.83
C HIS A 311 -11.18 0.30 23.44
N PRO A 312 -10.50 0.95 24.40
CA PRO A 312 -9.81 2.20 24.15
C PRO A 312 -8.52 1.98 23.36
N CYS A 313 -8.17 2.94 22.52
CA CYS A 313 -6.83 3.01 21.98
C CYS A 313 -5.84 3.49 23.04
N GLU A 314 -4.64 2.93 23.00
CA GLU A 314 -3.53 3.37 23.84
C GLU A 314 -2.69 4.48 23.18
N ALA A 315 -2.47 5.56 23.93
CA ALA A 315 -1.55 6.62 23.55
C ALA A 315 -0.09 6.11 23.47
N PRO A 316 0.76 6.66 22.58
CA PRO A 316 0.48 7.77 21.66
C PRO A 316 -0.01 7.32 20.28
N TRP A 317 -0.38 6.05 20.08
CA TRP A 317 -0.59 5.46 18.76
C TRP A 317 -1.91 5.89 18.09
N CYS A 318 -2.94 6.08 18.90
CA CYS A 318 -4.20 6.71 18.53
C CYS A 318 -4.94 7.20 19.79
N ASP A 319 -6.12 7.78 19.57
CA ASP A 319 -7.11 8.15 20.60
C ASP A 319 -8.50 7.65 20.16
N GLY A 320 -9.39 7.29 21.08
CA GLY A 320 -10.76 6.81 20.79
C GLY A 320 -10.94 5.28 20.79
N PRO A 321 -12.09 4.77 20.30
CA PRO A 321 -12.47 3.36 20.44
C PRO A 321 -11.78 2.48 19.38
N LEU A 322 -10.70 1.80 19.77
CA LEU A 322 -9.98 0.84 18.95
C LEU A 322 -10.84 -0.37 18.56
N GLY A 323 -11.73 -0.80 19.44
CA GLY A 323 -12.65 -1.92 19.17
C GLY A 323 -13.54 -1.71 17.95
N ALA A 324 -13.94 -0.46 17.67
CA ALA A 324 -14.78 -0.09 16.54
C ALA A 324 -14.13 -0.34 15.17
N LEU A 325 -12.79 -0.46 15.10
CA LEU A 325 -12.09 -0.83 13.85
C LEU A 325 -12.27 -2.31 13.48
N GLU A 326 -12.71 -3.16 14.42
CA GLU A 326 -12.82 -4.62 14.27
C GLU A 326 -11.50 -5.30 13.89
N SER A 327 -10.37 -4.60 14.02
CA SER A 327 -9.05 -4.97 13.52
C SER A 327 -8.30 -6.01 14.36
N ASN A 328 -8.93 -6.57 15.39
CA ASN A 328 -8.26 -7.32 16.46
C ASN A 328 -7.02 -6.57 17.01
N GLY A 329 -7.22 -5.27 17.24
CA GLY A 329 -6.31 -4.33 17.89
C GLY A 329 -5.22 -3.72 17.01
N TRP A 330 -5.22 -3.96 15.69
CA TRP A 330 -4.35 -3.24 14.75
C TRP A 330 -4.84 -1.80 14.53
N VAL A 331 -3.92 -0.85 14.56
CA VAL A 331 -4.18 0.54 14.17
C VAL A 331 -3.00 1.09 13.38
N TYR A 332 -3.28 2.04 12.49
CA TYR A 332 -2.28 2.72 11.68
C TYR A 332 -1.88 4.06 12.30
N SER A 333 -0.59 4.36 12.28
CA SER A 333 -0.02 5.68 12.58
C SER A 333 1.10 6.01 11.60
N ALA A 334 1.37 7.30 11.39
CA ALA A 334 2.41 7.78 10.48
C ALA A 334 3.38 8.71 11.23
N HIS A 335 3.72 9.86 10.66
CA HIS A 335 4.48 10.89 11.37
C HIS A 335 3.68 11.54 12.53
N CYS A 336 2.39 11.22 12.62
CA CYS A 336 1.43 11.60 13.66
C CYS A 336 0.47 10.41 13.92
N SER A 337 -0.34 10.50 14.98
CA SER A 337 -1.38 9.53 15.34
C SER A 337 -2.76 10.00 14.89
N PHE A 338 -3.68 9.06 14.70
CA PHE A 338 -5.04 9.38 14.25
C PHE A 338 -6.05 9.13 15.35
N LYS A 339 -7.03 10.04 15.46
CA LYS A 339 -8.21 9.82 16.30
C LYS A 339 -9.16 8.82 15.64
N LEU A 340 -9.65 7.86 16.41
CA LEU A 340 -10.77 7.00 16.09
C LEU A 340 -12.05 7.71 16.56
N PHE A 341 -12.94 8.00 15.63
CA PHE A 341 -14.12 8.81 15.87
C PHE A 341 -15.28 7.95 16.38
N THR A 342 -15.94 8.41 17.43
CA THR A 342 -17.28 7.94 17.78
C THR A 342 -18.30 8.50 16.78
N ALA A 343 -19.47 7.86 16.67
CA ALA A 343 -20.56 8.33 15.81
C ALA A 343 -20.94 9.79 16.10
N ASP A 344 -21.10 10.15 17.38
CA ASP A 344 -21.45 11.51 17.77
C ASP A 344 -20.39 12.55 17.37
N ALA A 345 -19.10 12.21 17.53
CA ALA A 345 -18.02 13.10 17.14
C ALA A 345 -17.97 13.28 15.61
N ALA A 346 -18.18 12.19 14.86
CA ALA A 346 -18.20 12.22 13.40
C ALA A 346 -19.40 13.03 12.87
N TRP A 347 -20.61 12.80 13.38
CA TRP A 347 -21.80 13.56 13.01
C TRP A 347 -21.68 15.04 13.32
N ARG A 348 -21.14 15.39 14.49
CA ARG A 348 -20.92 16.79 14.87
C ARG A 348 -19.93 17.48 13.95
N CYS A 349 -18.86 16.79 13.55
CA CYS A 349 -17.90 17.32 12.59
C CYS A 349 -18.52 17.49 11.20
N LEU A 350 -19.25 16.48 10.70
CA LEU A 350 -19.76 16.46 9.33
C LEU A 350 -21.05 17.25 9.13
N HIS A 351 -21.69 17.72 10.21
CA HIS A 351 -22.97 18.42 10.15
C HIS A 351 -22.96 19.58 9.15
N GLY A 352 -23.90 19.53 8.19
CA GLY A 352 -24.09 20.54 7.15
C GLY A 352 -23.02 20.57 6.05
N LYS A 353 -22.03 19.67 6.10
CA LYS A 353 -20.97 19.58 5.09
C LYS A 353 -21.42 18.83 3.86
N TRP A 354 -20.85 19.22 2.73
CA TRP A 354 -20.93 18.56 1.45
C TRP A 354 -19.57 18.00 1.06
N LEU A 355 -19.47 16.67 1.04
CA LEU A 355 -18.28 15.93 0.62
C LEU A 355 -18.43 15.49 -0.84
N PHE A 356 -17.46 15.83 -1.67
CA PHE A 356 -17.43 15.46 -3.09
C PHE A 356 -16.28 14.51 -3.37
N PHE A 357 -16.60 13.27 -3.71
CA PHE A 357 -15.63 12.24 -4.09
C PHE A 357 -15.55 12.12 -5.60
N TRP A 358 -14.32 12.12 -6.13
CA TRP A 358 -14.06 11.79 -7.53
C TRP A 358 -12.92 10.78 -7.60
N GLY A 359 -13.17 9.59 -8.16
CA GLY A 359 -12.11 8.60 -8.28
C GLY A 359 -12.55 7.17 -8.58
N ASP A 360 -11.65 6.23 -8.29
CA ASP A 360 -11.82 4.80 -8.55
C ASP A 360 -12.96 4.20 -7.69
N SER A 361 -13.34 2.95 -7.97
CA SER A 361 -14.44 2.27 -7.25
C SER A 361 -14.18 2.08 -5.76
N ASN A 362 -12.93 2.21 -5.30
CA ASN A 362 -12.60 2.16 -3.87
C ASN A 362 -13.29 3.25 -3.04
N HIS A 363 -13.68 4.39 -3.63
CA HIS A 363 -14.46 5.39 -2.91
C HIS A 363 -15.83 4.87 -2.47
N ILE A 364 -16.45 3.98 -3.24
CA ILE A 364 -17.76 3.41 -2.90
C ILE A 364 -17.64 2.60 -1.61
N ASP A 365 -16.58 1.80 -1.51
CA ASP A 365 -16.29 1.01 -0.32
C ASP A 365 -16.00 1.92 0.88
N THR A 366 -15.15 2.93 0.72
CA THR A 366 -14.82 3.89 1.79
C THR A 366 -16.04 4.65 2.27
N ILE A 367 -16.90 5.14 1.36
CA ILE A 367 -18.12 5.87 1.72
C ILE A 367 -19.10 4.94 2.44
N ARG A 368 -19.34 3.73 1.92
CA ARG A 368 -20.21 2.75 2.59
C ARG A 368 -19.69 2.45 3.99
N ASN A 369 -18.39 2.18 4.14
CA ASN A 369 -17.82 1.82 5.43
C ASN A 369 -17.88 2.98 6.43
N LEU A 370 -17.60 4.21 5.99
CA LEU A 370 -17.78 5.41 6.80
C LEU A 370 -19.24 5.56 7.27
N LEU A 371 -20.20 5.42 6.35
CA LEU A 371 -21.62 5.52 6.65
C LEU A 371 -22.07 4.44 7.64
N THR A 372 -21.73 3.18 7.40
CA THR A 372 -22.22 2.05 8.18
C THR A 372 -21.52 1.91 9.53
N PHE A 373 -20.19 1.95 9.57
CA PHE A 373 -19.44 1.62 10.79
C PHE A 373 -19.19 2.82 11.68
N VAL A 374 -19.00 4.01 11.11
CA VAL A 374 -18.69 5.21 11.89
C VAL A 374 -19.96 6.02 12.15
N LEU A 375 -20.78 6.25 11.12
CA LEU A 375 -21.98 7.09 11.24
C LEU A 375 -23.26 6.31 11.61
N GLY A 376 -23.21 4.98 11.60
CA GLY A 376 -24.32 4.10 11.98
C GLY A 376 -25.47 4.04 10.98
N VAL A 377 -25.28 4.53 9.74
CA VAL A 377 -26.29 4.52 8.68
C VAL A 377 -26.44 3.11 8.12
N THR A 378 -27.63 2.53 8.29
CA THR A 378 -27.94 1.15 7.87
C THR A 378 -28.28 1.04 6.39
N ASP A 379 -29.09 1.97 5.87
CA ASP A 379 -29.43 2.01 4.44
C ASP A 379 -28.35 2.77 3.65
N THR A 380 -27.54 2.01 2.93
CA THR A 380 -26.52 2.53 2.00
C THR A 380 -26.85 2.21 0.54
N SER A 381 -28.11 1.88 0.22
CA SER A 381 -28.56 1.50 -1.13
C SER A 381 -28.33 2.60 -2.17
N ALA A 382 -28.33 3.87 -1.76
CA ALA A 382 -28.02 5.01 -2.61
C ALA A 382 -26.54 5.09 -3.04
N VAL A 383 -25.63 4.41 -2.31
CA VAL A 383 -24.19 4.48 -2.55
C VAL A 383 -23.82 3.62 -3.75
N THR A 384 -23.72 4.27 -4.91
CA THR A 384 -23.34 3.63 -6.17
C THR A 384 -22.09 4.28 -6.78
N ARG A 385 -21.71 3.88 -8.00
CA ARG A 385 -20.61 4.52 -8.76
C ARG A 385 -20.86 6.00 -9.04
N ARG A 386 -22.12 6.43 -9.05
CA ARG A 386 -22.48 7.84 -9.18
C ARG A 386 -23.74 8.12 -8.41
N PHE A 387 -23.64 8.99 -7.41
CA PHE A 387 -24.79 9.40 -6.64
C PHE A 387 -24.54 10.77 -6.02
N ASP A 388 -25.63 11.38 -5.58
CA ASP A 388 -25.63 12.58 -4.75
C ASP A 388 -26.80 12.44 -3.77
N ALA A 389 -26.48 12.35 -2.47
CA ALA A 389 -27.47 12.05 -1.45
C ALA A 389 -27.15 12.77 -0.14
N VAL A 390 -28.21 13.09 0.63
CA VAL A 390 -28.10 13.60 1.99
C VAL A 390 -28.39 12.47 2.96
N PHE A 391 -27.46 12.24 3.87
CA PHE A 391 -27.60 11.29 4.96
C PHE A 391 -27.87 12.05 6.26
N THR A 392 -28.78 11.50 7.07
CA THR A 392 -29.19 12.08 8.36
C THR A 392 -28.78 11.15 9.49
N ASN A 393 -28.46 11.74 10.64
CA ASN A 393 -28.10 11.00 11.83
C ASN A 393 -29.20 9.99 12.23
N PRO A 394 -28.93 8.67 12.20
CA PRO A 394 -29.94 7.64 12.45
C PRO A 394 -30.37 7.56 13.92
N SER A 395 -29.61 8.14 14.85
CA SER A 395 -30.00 8.18 16.27
C SER A 395 -31.08 9.23 16.58
N GLY A 396 -31.56 9.98 15.59
CA GLY A 396 -32.55 11.05 15.76
C GLY A 396 -31.96 12.36 16.29
N GLY A 397 -30.65 12.43 16.53
CA GLY A 397 -29.94 13.66 16.85
C GLY A 397 -29.78 14.61 15.65
N GLN A 398 -29.28 15.83 15.89
CA GLN A 398 -28.90 16.75 14.81
C GLN A 398 -27.66 16.21 14.07
N GLY A 399 -27.65 16.34 12.74
CA GLY A 399 -26.57 15.80 11.92
C GLY A 399 -27.06 15.48 10.51
N THR A 400 -26.56 16.21 9.51
CA THR A 400 -26.73 15.84 8.11
C THR A 400 -25.40 15.97 7.38
N VAL A 401 -25.16 15.12 6.39
CA VAL A 401 -24.02 15.23 5.49
C VAL A 401 -24.48 14.94 4.07
N ARG A 402 -24.14 15.80 3.13
CA ARG A 402 -24.35 15.55 1.70
C ARG A 402 -23.10 14.89 1.14
N ILE A 403 -23.25 13.78 0.44
CA ILE A 403 -22.14 13.10 -0.22
C ILE A 403 -22.48 12.97 -1.70
N THR A 404 -21.58 13.47 -2.54
CA THR A 404 -21.56 13.20 -3.97
C THR A 404 -20.39 12.29 -4.29
N SER A 405 -20.60 11.28 -5.13
CA SER A 405 -19.53 10.44 -5.66
C SER A 405 -19.62 10.40 -7.18
N ILE A 406 -18.51 10.66 -7.85
CA ILE A 406 -18.37 10.59 -9.30
C ILE A 406 -17.25 9.61 -9.65
N PHE A 407 -17.61 8.43 -10.13
CA PHE A 407 -16.66 7.45 -10.64
C PHE A 407 -15.87 7.98 -11.84
N ASN A 408 -14.53 7.95 -11.75
CA ASN A 408 -13.64 8.41 -12.81
C ASN A 408 -13.15 7.27 -13.72
N GLY A 409 -13.42 6.01 -13.35
CA GLY A 409 -12.90 4.88 -14.11
C GLY A 409 -13.42 4.82 -15.53
N HIS A 410 -14.58 5.44 -15.81
CA HIS A 410 -15.08 5.69 -17.16
C HIS A 410 -16.19 6.76 -17.13
N TRP A 411 -16.39 7.52 -18.21
CA TRP A 411 -17.47 8.51 -18.30
C TRP A 411 -18.87 7.87 -18.33
N ASN A 412 -18.99 6.73 -19.02
CA ASN A 412 -20.09 5.77 -18.92
C ASN A 412 -19.91 4.85 -17.70
N MET A 413 -20.84 4.89 -16.75
CA MET A 413 -20.74 4.23 -15.44
C MET A 413 -20.69 2.69 -15.48
N SER A 414 -21.21 2.10 -16.55
CA SER A 414 -21.20 0.64 -16.75
C SER A 414 -19.85 0.12 -17.27
N MET A 415 -18.92 1.01 -17.63
CA MET A 415 -17.62 0.69 -18.19
C MET A 415 -16.49 1.03 -17.19
N ASN A 416 -15.24 0.69 -17.54
CA ASN A 416 -14.06 0.89 -16.69
C ASN A 416 -12.82 1.22 -17.54
N TYR A 417 -11.68 1.43 -16.87
CA TYR A 417 -10.33 1.48 -17.47
C TYR A 417 -10.01 2.71 -18.34
N LEU A 418 -10.54 3.89 -18.00
CA LEU A 418 -10.07 5.18 -18.52
C LEU A 418 -9.29 5.98 -17.47
N GLY A 419 -9.71 5.94 -16.20
CA GLY A 419 -9.12 6.77 -15.14
C GLY A 419 -9.15 8.24 -15.50
N LEU A 420 -8.00 8.91 -15.49
CA LEU A 420 -7.85 10.32 -15.89
C LEU A 420 -8.34 10.60 -17.31
N HIS A 421 -8.32 9.61 -18.21
CA HIS A 421 -8.81 9.80 -19.58
C HIS A 421 -10.32 10.04 -19.65
N SER A 422 -11.09 9.71 -18.60
CA SER A 422 -12.52 10.04 -18.52
C SER A 422 -12.78 11.55 -18.72
N LEU A 423 -11.84 12.40 -18.30
CA LEU A 423 -11.89 13.86 -18.47
C LEU A 423 -11.69 14.32 -19.91
N ARG A 424 -11.40 13.43 -20.87
CA ARG A 424 -11.42 13.77 -22.31
C ARG A 424 -12.83 13.82 -22.88
N ASN A 425 -13.79 13.15 -22.24
CA ASN A 425 -15.20 13.27 -22.61
C ASN A 425 -15.78 14.62 -22.15
N GLU A 426 -16.40 15.36 -23.07
CA GLU A 426 -16.93 16.69 -22.79
C GLU A 426 -18.12 16.68 -21.83
N GLY A 427 -19.12 15.81 -22.09
CA GLY A 427 -20.28 15.68 -21.22
C GLY A 427 -19.90 15.29 -19.78
N PHE A 428 -18.87 14.45 -19.62
CA PHE A 428 -18.35 14.10 -18.30
C PHE A 428 -17.70 15.29 -17.59
N ARG A 429 -16.93 16.12 -18.30
CA ARG A 429 -16.39 17.37 -17.73
C ARG A 429 -17.51 18.33 -17.33
N GLN A 430 -18.53 18.47 -18.15
CA GLN A 430 -19.69 19.34 -17.86
C GLN A 430 -20.44 18.85 -16.63
N LEU A 431 -20.67 17.54 -16.50
CA LEU A 431 -21.25 16.92 -15.31
C LEU A 431 -20.43 17.20 -14.06
N VAL A 432 -19.11 17.00 -14.10
CA VAL A 432 -18.27 17.29 -12.92
C VAL A 432 -18.36 18.77 -12.56
N ARG A 433 -18.27 19.66 -13.55
CA ARG A 433 -18.35 21.12 -13.35
C ARG A 433 -19.68 21.57 -12.76
N SER A 434 -20.80 20.95 -13.13
CA SER A 434 -22.12 21.40 -12.66
C SER A 434 -22.27 21.37 -11.13
N TYR A 435 -21.54 20.50 -10.43
CA TYR A 435 -21.56 20.45 -8.96
C TYR A 435 -20.81 21.61 -8.29
N PHE A 436 -19.91 22.28 -8.99
CA PHE A 436 -19.10 23.38 -8.47
C PHE A 436 -19.59 24.75 -8.93
N LEU A 437 -20.46 24.76 -9.93
CA LEU A 437 -20.97 25.96 -10.59
C LEU A 437 -22.47 26.15 -10.36
N ALA A 438 -23.09 25.36 -9.48
CA ALA A 438 -24.48 25.58 -9.07
C ALA A 438 -24.63 26.92 -8.33
N ASP A 439 -25.80 27.56 -8.42
CA ASP A 439 -25.99 28.93 -7.92
C ASP A 439 -25.95 29.03 -6.38
N ASP A 440 -26.23 27.95 -5.66
CA ASP A 440 -26.43 27.95 -4.21
C ASP A 440 -25.12 27.83 -3.41
N ARG A 441 -24.26 26.87 -3.75
CA ARG A 441 -22.94 26.65 -3.12
C ARG A 441 -22.13 25.60 -3.88
N SER A 442 -20.82 25.56 -3.63
CA SER A 442 -19.96 24.44 -4.00
C SER A 442 -19.79 23.45 -2.84
N PRO A 443 -19.20 22.25 -3.09
CA PRO A 443 -18.79 21.34 -2.03
C PRO A 443 -17.83 21.99 -1.04
N ASP A 444 -17.87 21.59 0.23
CA ASP A 444 -16.91 22.06 1.24
C ASP A 444 -15.57 21.32 1.13
N ILE A 445 -15.66 20.03 0.82
CA ILE A 445 -14.53 19.10 0.77
C ILE A 445 -14.56 18.36 -0.56
N VAL A 446 -13.39 18.24 -1.20
CA VAL A 446 -13.20 17.41 -2.39
C VAL A 446 -12.15 16.35 -2.09
N ILE A 447 -12.46 15.09 -2.37
CA ILE A 447 -11.54 13.96 -2.19
C ILE A 447 -11.31 13.32 -3.56
N LEU A 448 -10.10 13.49 -4.07
CA LEU A 448 -9.65 12.98 -5.35
C LEU A 448 -8.89 11.67 -5.17
N ASN A 449 -9.11 10.73 -6.08
CA ASN A 449 -8.35 9.49 -6.19
C ASN A 449 -8.28 9.06 -7.66
N SER A 450 -7.17 8.47 -8.08
CA SER A 450 -7.06 7.84 -9.40
C SER A 450 -5.85 6.94 -9.44
N GLY A 451 -5.96 5.75 -10.02
CA GLY A 451 -4.79 4.95 -10.37
C GLY A 451 -5.08 3.59 -10.98
N LEU A 452 -6.04 2.83 -10.44
CA LEU A 452 -6.29 1.45 -10.89
C LEU A 452 -6.73 1.42 -12.36
N HIS A 453 -7.63 2.32 -12.74
CA HIS A 453 -8.08 2.41 -14.13
C HIS A 453 -7.01 3.02 -15.05
N ASP A 454 -6.19 3.93 -14.54
CA ASP A 454 -5.05 4.48 -15.27
C ASP A 454 -4.00 3.42 -15.59
N GLY A 455 -3.74 2.50 -14.65
CA GLY A 455 -2.80 1.40 -14.84
C GLY A 455 -3.17 0.48 -15.99
N CYS A 456 -4.47 0.34 -16.28
CA CYS A 456 -5.00 -0.37 -17.43
C CYS A 456 -5.00 0.46 -18.72
N TYR A 457 -5.26 1.76 -18.64
CA TYR A 457 -5.48 2.59 -19.83
C TYR A 457 -4.17 3.04 -20.48
N TRP A 458 -3.26 3.59 -19.70
CA TRP A 458 -2.11 4.31 -20.24
C TRP A 458 -1.00 3.37 -20.66
N THR A 459 -0.58 3.51 -21.92
CA THR A 459 0.41 2.63 -22.53
C THR A 459 1.85 2.94 -22.14
N SER A 460 2.11 4.13 -21.59
CA SER A 460 3.43 4.56 -21.13
C SER A 460 3.35 5.60 -20.02
N VAL A 461 4.44 5.71 -19.26
CA VAL A 461 4.60 6.74 -18.21
C VAL A 461 4.47 8.15 -18.79
N ARG A 462 5.07 8.43 -19.96
CA ARG A 462 4.96 9.73 -20.63
C ARG A 462 3.52 10.12 -20.94
N ALA A 463 2.72 9.18 -21.45
CA ALA A 463 1.31 9.44 -21.74
C ALA A 463 0.52 9.73 -20.45
N TYR A 464 0.80 8.97 -19.38
CA TYR A 464 0.20 9.23 -18.06
C TYR A 464 0.59 10.60 -17.51
N VAL A 465 1.85 11.02 -17.62
CA VAL A 465 2.31 12.35 -17.17
C VAL A 465 1.52 13.48 -17.84
N GLN A 466 1.27 13.39 -19.15
CA GLN A 466 0.44 14.36 -19.86
C GLN A 466 -1.02 14.33 -19.39
N ALA A 467 -1.54 13.16 -19.05
CA ALA A 467 -2.88 13.00 -18.52
C ALA A 467 -3.03 13.59 -17.11
N ALA A 468 -2.05 13.35 -16.24
CA ALA A 468 -1.98 13.92 -14.90
C ALA A 468 -1.92 15.44 -14.94
N GLU A 469 -1.10 15.99 -15.84
CA GLU A 469 -1.02 17.44 -16.08
C GLU A 469 -2.37 18.00 -16.56
N TYR A 470 -3.00 17.34 -17.54
CA TYR A 470 -4.32 17.76 -18.03
C TYR A 470 -5.40 17.69 -16.93
N ALA A 471 -5.39 16.64 -16.10
CA ALA A 471 -6.32 16.48 -15.00
C ALA A 471 -6.12 17.56 -13.92
N ALA A 472 -4.88 17.88 -13.57
CA ALA A 472 -4.56 18.97 -12.65
C ALA A 472 -5.05 20.32 -13.20
N GLN A 473 -4.78 20.62 -14.48
CA GLN A 473 -5.29 21.85 -15.12
C GLN A 473 -6.82 21.91 -15.20
N PHE A 474 -7.49 20.76 -15.38
CA PHE A 474 -8.94 20.70 -15.33
C PHE A 474 -9.44 21.08 -13.94
N TRP A 475 -8.96 20.42 -12.89
CA TRP A 475 -9.36 20.71 -11.52
C TRP A 475 -9.03 22.15 -11.09
N ALA A 476 -7.87 22.67 -11.47
CA ALA A 476 -7.48 24.06 -11.18
C ALA A 476 -8.47 25.06 -11.78
N ARG A 477 -8.92 24.81 -13.01
CA ARG A 477 -9.97 25.61 -13.67
C ARG A 477 -11.31 25.51 -12.96
N VAL A 478 -11.75 24.30 -12.57
CA VAL A 478 -12.99 24.13 -11.80
C VAL A 478 -12.95 24.96 -10.51
N MET A 479 -11.85 24.89 -9.75
CA MET A 479 -11.69 25.64 -8.51
C MET A 479 -11.59 27.17 -8.74
N ALA A 480 -10.98 27.60 -9.85
CA ALA A 480 -10.92 29.01 -10.21
C ALA A 480 -12.30 29.56 -10.60
N GLU A 481 -13.07 28.81 -11.38
CA GLU A 481 -14.42 29.19 -11.79
C GLU A 481 -15.40 29.23 -10.62
N ALA A 482 -15.33 28.27 -9.70
CA ALA A 482 -16.14 28.29 -8.48
C ALA A 482 -15.86 29.55 -7.65
N ARG A 483 -14.58 29.91 -7.48
CA ARG A 483 -14.18 31.16 -6.81
C ARG A 483 -14.67 32.41 -7.54
N ALA A 484 -14.62 32.42 -8.88
CA ALA A 484 -15.10 33.54 -9.69
C ALA A 484 -16.62 33.76 -9.57
N ARG A 485 -17.38 32.71 -9.24
CA ARG A 485 -18.82 32.79 -8.91
C ARG A 485 -19.10 33.19 -7.46
N GLY A 486 -18.07 33.47 -6.66
CA GLY A 486 -18.19 33.85 -5.26
C GLY A 486 -18.38 32.67 -4.30
N HIS A 487 -18.23 31.42 -4.75
CA HIS A 487 -18.28 30.28 -3.86
C HIS A 487 -17.00 30.16 -3.04
N VAL A 488 -17.12 29.64 -1.81
CA VAL A 488 -15.99 29.30 -0.96
C VAL A 488 -15.23 28.15 -1.61
N ALA A 489 -13.91 28.30 -1.76
CA ALA A 489 -13.08 27.27 -2.35
C ALA A 489 -13.09 25.99 -1.48
N PRO A 490 -13.39 24.81 -2.04
CA PRO A 490 -13.33 23.56 -1.30
C PRO A 490 -11.91 23.28 -0.79
N ARG A 491 -11.81 22.62 0.37
CA ARG A 491 -10.55 21.96 0.78
C ARG A 491 -10.42 20.68 -0.05
N VAL A 492 -9.35 20.58 -0.83
CA VAL A 492 -9.14 19.47 -1.75
C VAL A 492 -8.06 18.56 -1.19
N PHE A 493 -8.41 17.29 -1.03
CA PHE A 493 -7.52 16.22 -0.64
C PHE A 493 -7.26 15.29 -1.83
N TYR A 494 -6.04 14.79 -1.95
CA TYR A 494 -5.78 13.62 -2.78
C TYR A 494 -5.52 12.42 -1.87
N ARG A 495 -6.28 11.35 -2.08
CA ARG A 495 -6.06 10.03 -1.50
C ARG A 495 -5.32 9.20 -2.54
N THR A 496 -4.08 8.81 -2.26
CA THR A 496 -3.32 7.91 -3.15
C THR A 496 -4.09 6.61 -3.37
N THR A 497 -3.94 5.99 -4.55
CA THR A 497 -4.58 4.69 -4.80
C THR A 497 -3.97 3.60 -3.91
N ILE A 498 -4.68 2.48 -3.77
CA ILE A 498 -4.27 1.34 -2.95
C ILE A 498 -3.05 0.60 -3.53
N ALA A 499 -2.28 -0.05 -2.66
CA ALA A 499 -1.35 -1.10 -3.06
C ALA A 499 -2.14 -2.35 -3.44
N THR A 500 -2.14 -2.74 -4.72
CA THR A 500 -2.96 -3.88 -5.19
C THR A 500 -2.45 -5.18 -4.60
N GLY A 501 -3.38 -6.06 -4.19
CA GLY A 501 -3.07 -7.18 -3.32
C GLY A 501 -3.15 -8.58 -3.95
N GLY A 502 -2.47 -9.55 -3.35
CA GLY A 502 -2.50 -10.96 -3.75
C GLY A 502 -2.23 -11.19 -5.24
N TYR A 503 -3.20 -11.73 -5.97
CA TYR A 503 -3.07 -11.97 -7.41
C TYR A 503 -3.00 -10.67 -8.24
N ALA A 504 -3.59 -9.57 -7.76
CA ALA A 504 -3.67 -8.30 -8.48
C ALA A 504 -2.32 -7.59 -8.57
N ARG A 505 -1.36 -7.98 -7.72
CA ARG A 505 0.04 -7.51 -7.75
C ARG A 505 0.72 -7.70 -9.10
N ASP A 506 0.26 -8.64 -9.90
CA ASP A 506 0.84 -8.93 -11.22
C ASP A 506 0.19 -8.14 -12.36
N LEU A 507 -0.98 -7.54 -12.12
CA LEU A 507 -1.85 -7.03 -13.17
C LEU A 507 -1.39 -5.66 -13.70
N ALA A 508 -2.17 -5.11 -14.63
CA ALA A 508 -1.86 -3.83 -15.27
C ALA A 508 -1.74 -2.67 -14.27
N PHE A 509 -2.42 -2.76 -13.12
CA PHE A 509 -2.39 -1.82 -11.99
C PHE A 509 -1.55 -2.33 -10.80
N ASN A 510 -0.43 -2.99 -11.10
CA ASN A 510 0.48 -3.51 -10.07
C ASN A 510 1.06 -2.40 -9.15
N PRO A 511 1.59 -2.76 -7.96
CA PRO A 511 2.12 -1.79 -7.00
C PRO A 511 3.21 -0.86 -7.55
N ASN A 512 4.12 -1.35 -8.41
CA ASN A 512 5.14 -0.51 -9.05
C ASN A 512 4.50 0.62 -9.85
N LYS A 513 3.52 0.28 -10.69
CA LYS A 513 2.81 1.29 -11.49
C LYS A 513 1.98 2.23 -10.63
N MET A 514 1.30 1.72 -9.61
CA MET A 514 0.47 2.54 -8.72
C MET A 514 1.31 3.54 -7.91
N GLU A 515 2.45 3.12 -7.39
CA GLU A 515 3.37 4.02 -6.70
C GLU A 515 3.88 5.13 -7.64
N ALA A 516 4.35 4.76 -8.83
CA ALA A 516 4.83 5.74 -9.81
C ALA A 516 3.73 6.72 -10.25
N PHE A 517 2.51 6.22 -10.47
CA PHE A 517 1.39 7.05 -10.91
C PHE A 517 0.89 7.98 -9.80
N ASN A 518 0.82 7.48 -8.55
CA ASN A 518 0.53 8.31 -7.38
C ASN A 518 1.52 9.48 -7.29
N GLY A 519 2.84 9.21 -7.34
CA GLY A 519 3.85 10.26 -7.24
C GLY A 519 3.75 11.32 -8.35
N VAL A 520 3.53 10.90 -9.61
CA VAL A 520 3.33 11.84 -10.73
C VAL A 520 2.08 12.71 -10.50
N LEU A 521 0.94 12.13 -10.13
CA LEU A 521 -0.30 12.88 -9.98
C LEU A 521 -0.24 13.83 -8.77
N VAL A 522 0.33 13.39 -7.64
CA VAL A 522 0.54 14.24 -6.46
C VAL A 522 1.38 15.47 -6.82
N GLU A 523 2.50 15.27 -7.50
CA GLU A 523 3.36 16.38 -7.95
C GLU A 523 2.58 17.37 -8.83
N LYS A 524 1.78 16.88 -9.80
CA LYS A 524 1.01 17.77 -10.68
C LYS A 524 -0.07 18.53 -9.92
N LEU A 525 -0.84 17.86 -9.06
CA LEU A 525 -1.85 18.52 -8.25
C LEU A 525 -1.24 19.61 -7.35
N ARG A 526 -0.10 19.32 -6.72
CA ARG A 526 0.61 20.28 -5.86
C ARG A 526 1.12 21.49 -6.65
N ARG A 527 1.73 21.28 -7.82
CA ARG A 527 2.19 22.38 -8.71
C ARG A 527 1.06 23.32 -9.13
N HIS A 528 -0.16 22.80 -9.28
CA HIS A 528 -1.35 23.59 -9.58
C HIS A 528 -2.05 24.17 -8.33
N GLY A 529 -1.42 24.06 -7.15
CA GLY A 529 -1.96 24.59 -5.90
C GLY A 529 -3.27 23.91 -5.46
N LEU A 530 -3.52 22.68 -5.93
CA LEU A 530 -4.79 22.01 -5.72
C LEU A 530 -4.91 21.36 -4.36
N LEU A 531 -3.83 20.83 -3.76
CA LEU A 531 -3.91 20.05 -2.52
C LEU A 531 -4.07 20.94 -1.27
N THR A 532 -5.11 21.78 -1.24
CA THR A 532 -5.37 22.74 -0.15
C THR A 532 -5.79 22.05 1.16
N GLY A 533 -6.34 20.84 1.09
CA GLY A 533 -6.61 19.99 2.24
C GLY A 533 -5.41 19.11 2.60
N GLY A 534 -4.65 18.65 1.60
CA GLY A 534 -3.45 17.84 1.77
C GLY A 534 -3.53 16.46 1.09
N LEU A 535 -2.58 15.59 1.42
CA LEU A 535 -2.44 14.23 0.94
C LEU A 535 -2.83 13.22 2.02
N ILE A 536 -3.51 12.16 1.61
CA ILE A 536 -3.74 10.95 2.41
C ILE A 536 -3.05 9.77 1.70
N ASP A 537 -1.96 9.27 2.29
CA ASP A 537 -1.16 8.21 1.69
C ASP A 537 -1.73 6.81 2.01
N ASN A 538 -2.81 6.51 1.32
CA ASN A 538 -3.50 5.23 1.40
C ASN A 538 -2.73 4.09 0.72
N PHE A 539 -1.79 4.39 -0.20
CA PHE A 539 -0.86 3.40 -0.73
C PHE A 539 0.02 2.82 0.38
N ASP A 540 0.68 3.68 1.16
CA ASP A 540 1.50 3.27 2.31
C ASP A 540 0.69 2.47 3.34
N MET A 541 -0.51 2.95 3.70
CA MET A 541 -1.36 2.28 4.68
C MET A 541 -1.81 0.88 4.23
N THR A 542 -2.09 0.68 2.94
CA THR A 542 -2.52 -0.63 2.42
C THR A 542 -1.36 -1.57 2.10
N PHE A 543 -0.15 -1.05 1.91
CA PHE A 543 1.02 -1.83 1.50
C PHE A 543 1.33 -3.00 2.46
N PRO A 544 1.36 -2.87 3.79
CA PRO A 544 1.69 -4.02 4.65
C PRO A 544 0.65 -5.16 4.63
N TRP A 545 -0.50 -4.95 3.99
CA TRP A 545 -1.62 -5.90 3.88
C TRP A 545 -1.84 -6.41 2.45
N HIS A 546 -0.95 -6.09 1.51
CA HIS A 546 -1.15 -6.38 0.10
C HIS A 546 -0.62 -7.76 -0.35
N TYR A 547 0.17 -8.45 0.46
CA TYR A 547 0.87 -9.66 -0.02
C TYR A 547 -0.07 -10.82 -0.36
N ASP A 548 -1.23 -10.92 0.30
CA ASP A 548 -2.25 -11.94 0.12
C ASP A 548 -3.65 -11.33 -0.11
N ASN A 549 -4.71 -12.13 0.03
CA ASN A 549 -6.10 -11.72 -0.14
C ASN A 549 -6.92 -11.76 1.17
N ARG A 550 -6.26 -11.80 2.34
CA ARG A 550 -6.94 -11.85 3.64
C ARG A 550 -7.59 -10.53 3.99
N CYS A 551 -6.97 -9.41 3.61
CA CYS A 551 -7.49 -8.06 3.91
C CYS A 551 -7.96 -7.30 2.67
N ASN A 552 -7.93 -7.95 1.50
CA ASN A 552 -8.33 -7.34 0.23
C ASN A 552 -8.77 -8.40 -0.81
N ASP A 553 -9.61 -7.99 -1.76
CA ASP A 553 -9.98 -8.84 -2.91
C ASP A 553 -9.02 -8.71 -4.12
N GLY A 554 -7.88 -8.06 -3.90
CA GLY A 554 -6.88 -7.69 -4.88
C GLY A 554 -6.92 -6.22 -5.27
N VAL A 555 -8.10 -5.62 -5.36
CA VAL A 555 -8.26 -4.21 -5.78
C VAL A 555 -9.08 -3.38 -4.79
N HIS A 556 -9.74 -4.00 -3.80
CA HIS A 556 -10.52 -3.33 -2.75
C HIS A 556 -10.12 -3.84 -1.36
N TYR A 557 -9.97 -2.91 -0.42
CA TYR A 557 -9.69 -3.15 1.01
C TYR A 557 -10.89 -2.82 1.92
N GLY A 558 -12.03 -2.51 1.30
CA GLY A 558 -13.23 -2.02 1.99
C GLY A 558 -14.50 -2.81 1.66
N ARG A 559 -14.39 -4.05 1.18
CA ARG A 559 -15.55 -4.91 0.87
C ARG A 559 -16.39 -5.15 2.12
N ALA A 560 -17.72 -5.12 1.97
CA ALA A 560 -18.63 -5.37 3.08
C ALA A 560 -18.27 -6.70 3.78
N PRO A 561 -18.43 -6.77 5.11
CA PRO A 561 -18.26 -8.01 5.85
C PRO A 561 -19.09 -9.12 5.22
N ALA A 562 -18.49 -10.29 5.10
CA ALA A 562 -19.14 -11.43 4.51
C ALA A 562 -18.50 -12.73 5.02
N LYS A 563 -19.32 -13.66 5.54
CA LYS A 563 -18.88 -14.97 6.05
C LYS A 563 -18.66 -15.95 4.89
N PHE A 564 -17.80 -15.59 3.94
CA PHE A 564 -17.45 -16.41 2.79
C PHE A 564 -15.95 -16.66 2.73
N VAL A 565 -15.59 -17.85 2.25
CA VAL A 565 -14.20 -18.24 2.04
C VAL A 565 -13.65 -17.56 0.79
N TRP A 566 -12.47 -16.96 0.88
CA TRP A 566 -11.82 -16.25 -0.21
C TRP A 566 -10.79 -17.10 -0.95
N ARG A 567 -10.08 -16.46 -1.88
CA ARG A 567 -9.10 -17.10 -2.78
C ARG A 567 -7.98 -17.85 -2.07
N ASP A 568 -7.62 -17.46 -0.85
CA ASP A 568 -6.60 -18.13 -0.05
C ASP A 568 -7.16 -19.26 0.83
N GLY A 569 -8.46 -19.55 0.73
CA GLY A 569 -9.12 -20.59 1.52
C GLY A 569 -9.49 -20.17 2.94
N LYS A 570 -9.34 -18.88 3.30
CA LYS A 570 -9.72 -18.34 4.61
C LYS A 570 -10.88 -17.35 4.50
N ILE A 571 -11.60 -17.14 5.60
CA ILE A 571 -12.48 -15.97 5.72
C ILE A 571 -11.57 -14.76 5.89
N GLY A 572 -11.89 -13.70 5.17
CA GLY A 572 -11.03 -12.55 4.96
C GLY A 572 -11.68 -11.31 5.54
N HIS A 573 -10.84 -10.52 6.17
CA HIS A 573 -11.18 -9.30 6.86
C HIS A 573 -10.96 -8.08 5.93
N GLN A 574 -11.76 -8.00 4.87
CA GLN A 574 -11.54 -7.07 3.75
C GLN A 574 -12.14 -5.68 3.95
N TYR A 575 -12.27 -5.20 5.19
CA TYR A 575 -12.82 -3.87 5.47
C TYR A 575 -12.06 -3.05 6.51
N PHE A 576 -11.41 -3.63 7.53
CA PHE A 576 -10.81 -2.79 8.58
C PHE A 576 -9.71 -1.85 8.10
N VAL A 577 -8.95 -2.26 7.07
CA VAL A 577 -7.89 -1.40 6.50
C VAL A 577 -8.51 -0.13 5.91
N ASP A 578 -9.66 -0.24 5.26
CA ASP A 578 -10.41 0.89 4.73
C ASP A 578 -11.29 1.58 5.80
N LEU A 579 -11.70 0.87 6.85
CA LEU A 579 -12.35 1.49 8.01
C LEU A 579 -11.38 2.44 8.75
N MET A 580 -10.11 2.03 8.88
CA MET A 580 -9.05 2.91 9.34
C MET A 580 -8.91 4.14 8.41
N LEU A 581 -8.97 3.96 7.09
CA LEU A 581 -8.99 5.08 6.14
C LEU A 581 -10.15 6.05 6.43
N GLY A 582 -11.35 5.54 6.73
CA GLY A 582 -12.50 6.36 7.11
C GLY A 582 -12.18 7.29 8.27
N HIS A 583 -11.49 6.79 9.29
CA HIS A 583 -11.02 7.62 10.41
C HIS A 583 -9.90 8.58 10.02
N VAL A 584 -8.94 8.17 9.18
CA VAL A 584 -7.90 9.07 8.66
C VAL A 584 -8.53 10.24 7.88
N LEU A 585 -9.54 9.97 7.05
CA LEU A 585 -10.30 11.00 6.33
C LEU A 585 -11.02 11.95 7.29
N LEU A 586 -11.63 11.43 8.37
CA LEU A 586 -12.24 12.28 9.39
C LEU A 586 -11.19 13.15 10.11
N ASN A 587 -10.00 12.63 10.43
CA ASN A 587 -8.94 13.47 10.99
C ASN A 587 -8.56 14.62 10.03
N ALA A 588 -8.42 14.32 8.74
CA ALA A 588 -8.13 15.32 7.72
C ALA A 588 -9.23 16.40 7.61
N ILE A 589 -10.50 15.98 7.59
CA ILE A 589 -11.66 16.87 7.43
C ILE A 589 -11.94 17.68 8.70
N CYS A 590 -11.82 17.06 9.87
CA CYS A 590 -12.27 17.60 11.16
C CYS A 590 -11.19 18.35 11.94
N ASN A 591 -9.90 18.13 11.67
CA ASN A 591 -8.78 18.77 12.38
C ASN A 591 -8.15 19.93 11.58
N GLY A 592 -8.88 20.55 10.66
CA GLY A 592 -8.39 21.70 9.89
C GLY A 592 -9.46 22.69 9.50
#